data_AF-A0A1N6A2X1-F1
#
_entry.id   AF-A0A1N6A2X1-F1
#
_cell.length_a   1.000
_cell.length_b   1.000
_cell.length_c   1.000
_cell.angle_alpha   90.00
_cell.angle_beta   90.00
_cell.angle_gamma   90.00
#
_symmetry.space_group_name_H-M   'P 1'
#
loop_
_entity.id
_entity.type
_entity.pdbx_description
1 polymer ?
#
loop_
_entity_poly.entity_id
_entity_poly.type
_entity_poly.pdbx_seq_one_letter_code
_entity_poly.pdbx_strand_id
1 'polypeptide(L)'
;MNGSNLATLVRSYLDDDEVRLLPDDPDGEHRLNTWGYSILDGGADVVAVVAALEFVSCELRQRTAGSGTFYAWYDEQAGQLRCSLTSAPADRLPFRAPYRASTDAAEVVALVAADSTPGLVTWNELGTVERTAASLATEEELPPPFPVWVAPLR
;
A
#
# COMPACT_ATOMS: atom_id res chain seq x y z
N MET A 1 16.93 -1.71 22.46
CA MET A 1 16.59 -1.84 21.02
C MET A 1 15.38 -0.95 20.80
N ASN A 2 15.56 0.27 20.30
CA ASN A 2 14.42 1.14 20.01
C ASN A 2 13.77 0.61 18.73
N GLY A 3 12.69 -0.15 18.86
CA GLY A 3 11.81 -0.44 17.73
C GLY A 3 11.31 0.89 17.19
N SER A 4 11.71 1.25 15.97
CA SER A 4 11.18 2.41 15.27
C SER A 4 9.69 2.19 15.04
N ASN A 5 8.85 3.05 15.61
CA ASN A 5 7.41 3.06 15.36
C ASN A 5 7.16 3.24 13.85
N LEU A 6 6.15 2.57 13.30
CA LEU A 6 5.73 2.59 11.90
C LEU A 6 5.67 4.01 11.30
N ALA A 7 5.21 5.01 12.06
CA ALA A 7 5.19 6.40 11.58
C ALA A 7 6.59 6.94 11.23
N THR A 8 7.62 6.55 11.98
CA THR A 8 9.02 6.91 11.68
C THR A 8 9.51 6.18 10.44
N LEU A 9 9.16 4.91 10.27
CA LEU A 9 9.51 4.13 9.07
C LEU A 9 8.86 4.71 7.81
N VAL A 10 7.59 5.12 7.88
CA VAL A 10 6.92 5.79 6.75
C VAL A 10 7.65 7.08 6.38
N ARG A 11 8.09 7.88 7.36
CA ARG A 11 8.84 9.11 7.09
C ARG A 11 10.18 8.86 6.42
N SER A 12 10.82 7.72 6.68
CA SER A 12 12.10 7.39 6.04
C SER A 12 11.98 7.13 4.54
N TYR A 13 10.77 7.05 3.98
CA TYR A 13 10.55 7.10 2.54
C TYR A 13 11.25 8.31 1.88
N LEU A 14 11.31 9.43 2.59
CA LEU A 14 11.92 10.67 2.13
C LEU A 14 13.46 10.68 2.25
N ASP A 15 14.05 9.69 2.93
CA ASP A 15 15.50 9.61 3.10
C ASP A 15 16.19 8.97 1.88
N ASP A 16 15.41 8.31 1.02
CA ASP A 16 15.88 7.76 -0.25
C ASP A 16 15.88 8.84 -1.35
N ASP A 17 17.07 9.21 -1.81
CA ASP A 17 17.28 10.19 -2.87
C ASP A 17 17.11 9.61 -4.29
N GLU A 18 16.97 8.29 -4.41
CA GLU A 18 16.70 7.62 -5.69
C GLU A 18 15.22 7.65 -6.07
N VAL A 19 14.31 7.86 -5.11
CA VAL A 19 12.86 7.95 -5.35
C VAL A 19 12.55 9.07 -6.35
N ARG A 20 11.97 8.69 -7.50
CA ARG A 20 11.66 9.64 -8.59
C ARG A 20 10.62 9.11 -9.56
N LEU A 21 9.96 10.02 -10.26
CA LEU A 21 9.06 9.68 -11.36
C LEU A 21 9.86 9.27 -12.61
N LEU A 22 9.49 8.14 -13.21
CA LEU A 22 10.05 7.60 -14.45
C LEU A 22 8.90 7.25 -15.43
N PRO A 23 8.26 8.26 -16.07
CA PRO A 23 7.08 8.03 -16.92
C PRO A 23 7.32 7.10 -18.11
N ASP A 24 8.56 7.04 -18.60
CA ASP A 24 8.95 6.20 -19.75
C ASP A 24 9.32 4.76 -19.34
N ASP A 25 9.40 4.45 -18.05
CA ASP A 25 9.69 3.10 -17.52
C ASP A 25 8.81 2.79 -16.28
N PRO A 26 7.51 2.50 -16.46
CA PRO A 26 6.58 2.24 -15.35
C PRO A 26 6.99 1.04 -14.46
N ASP A 27 7.61 0.01 -15.04
CA ASP A 27 8.06 -1.17 -14.29
C ASP A 27 9.33 -0.84 -13.47
N GLY A 28 10.24 -0.01 -13.99
CA GLY A 28 11.35 0.54 -13.24
C GLY A 28 10.88 1.50 -12.13
N GLU A 29 9.95 2.39 -12.44
CA GLU A 29 9.33 3.31 -11.48
C GLU A 29 8.72 2.57 -10.30
N HIS A 30 7.90 1.55 -10.57
CA HIS A 30 7.25 0.77 -9.52
C HIS A 30 8.28 0.05 -8.62
N ARG A 31 9.32 -0.55 -9.20
CA ARG A 31 10.36 -1.25 -8.43
C ARG A 31 11.20 -0.30 -7.59
N LEU A 32 11.51 0.88 -8.11
CA LEU A 32 12.32 1.89 -7.44
C LEU A 32 11.55 2.52 -6.27
N ASN A 33 10.28 2.83 -6.48
CA ASN A 33 9.54 3.69 -5.57
C ASN A 33 8.71 2.94 -4.54
N THR A 34 8.59 1.61 -4.61
CA THR A 34 7.73 0.84 -3.71
C THR A 34 8.47 0.40 -2.45
N TRP A 35 7.98 0.88 -1.32
CA TRP A 35 8.50 0.56 0.01
C TRP A 35 7.46 -0.21 0.81
N GLY A 36 7.93 -1.17 1.62
CA GLY A 36 7.09 -1.98 2.50
C GLY A 36 7.55 -1.90 3.95
N TYR A 37 6.61 -1.69 4.85
CA TYR A 37 6.84 -1.54 6.29
C TYR A 37 6.05 -2.58 7.06
N SER A 38 6.77 -3.52 7.68
CA SER A 38 6.16 -4.51 8.57
C SER A 38 5.75 -3.87 9.89
N ILE A 39 4.59 -4.29 10.39
CA ILE A 39 4.12 -3.89 11.72
C ILE A 39 4.92 -4.68 12.75
N LEU A 40 5.66 -3.97 13.60
CA LEU A 40 6.37 -4.58 14.73
C LEU A 40 5.44 -4.67 15.95
N ASP A 41 5.80 -5.51 16.92
CA ASP A 41 5.06 -5.71 18.16
C ASP A 41 4.67 -4.37 18.81
N GLY A 42 3.37 -4.18 19.08
CA GLY A 42 2.81 -2.94 19.66
C GLY A 42 1.73 -2.27 18.81
N GLY A 43 1.50 -2.74 17.58
CA GLY A 43 0.45 -2.22 16.69
C GLY A 43 0.80 -0.86 16.07
N ALA A 44 -0.08 -0.37 15.19
CA ALA A 44 0.08 0.93 14.53
C ALA A 44 -0.69 2.04 15.28
N ASP A 45 0.02 3.11 15.65
CA ASP A 45 -0.64 4.36 16.05
C ASP A 45 -1.24 5.02 14.80
N VAL A 46 -2.55 4.86 14.62
CA VAL A 46 -3.28 5.31 13.44
C VAL A 46 -3.04 6.81 13.17
N VAL A 47 -3.13 7.64 14.20
CA VAL A 47 -2.99 9.10 14.06
C VAL A 47 -1.57 9.46 13.63
N ALA A 48 -0.56 8.84 14.25
CA ALA A 48 0.83 9.11 13.92
C ALA A 48 1.20 8.66 12.50
N VAL A 49 0.68 7.50 12.05
CA VAL A 49 0.97 6.96 10.72
C VAL A 49 0.25 7.75 9.63
N VAL A 50 -1.02 8.15 9.85
CA VAL A 50 -1.74 9.07 8.94
C VAL A 50 -0.97 10.37 8.77
N ALA A 51 -0.57 11.00 9.88
CA ALA A 51 0.21 12.23 9.84
C ALA A 51 1.56 12.06 9.12
N ALA A 52 2.19 10.87 9.22
CA ALA A 52 3.41 10.56 8.48
C ALA A 52 3.16 10.45 6.97
N LEU A 53 2.10 9.75 6.53
CA LEU A 53 1.74 9.63 5.12
C LEU A 53 1.44 10.99 4.48
N GLU A 54 0.63 11.81 5.17
CA GLU A 54 0.31 13.16 4.71
C GLU A 54 1.55 14.04 4.60
N PHE A 55 2.44 13.98 5.60
CA PHE A 55 3.72 14.68 5.59
C PHE A 55 4.57 14.28 4.39
N VAL A 56 4.74 12.97 4.15
CA VAL A 56 5.49 12.45 3.00
C VAL A 56 4.88 12.95 1.69
N SER A 57 3.56 12.92 1.53
CA SER A 57 2.91 13.44 0.32
C SER A 57 3.17 14.94 0.08
N CYS A 58 3.22 15.73 1.16
CA CYS A 58 3.47 17.16 1.09
C CYS A 58 4.91 17.47 0.67
N GLU A 59 5.88 16.75 1.23
CA GLU A 59 7.29 16.86 0.88
C GLU A 59 7.55 16.38 -0.55
N LEU A 60 6.95 15.25 -0.97
CA LEU A 60 7.06 14.78 -2.34
C LEU A 60 6.49 15.80 -3.33
N ARG A 61 5.33 16.42 -3.04
CA ARG A 61 4.78 17.49 -3.89
C ARG A 61 5.75 18.65 -4.07
N GLN A 62 6.55 18.98 -3.05
CA GLN A 62 7.58 20.02 -3.16
C GLN A 62 8.82 19.57 -3.96
N ARG A 63 9.18 18.27 -3.89
CA ARG A 63 10.35 17.70 -4.57
C ARG A 63 10.10 17.38 -6.03
N THR A 64 8.88 17.02 -6.40
CA THR A 64 8.54 16.58 -7.77
C THR A 64 7.99 17.73 -8.60
N ALA A 65 8.62 18.03 -9.73
CA ALA A 65 8.13 19.04 -10.69
C ALA A 65 7.03 18.52 -11.65
N GLY A 66 6.59 17.26 -11.51
CA GLY A 66 5.70 16.58 -12.44
C GLY A 66 4.38 16.14 -11.80
N SER A 67 3.39 15.81 -12.64
CA SER A 67 2.14 15.21 -12.17
C SER A 67 2.38 13.73 -11.84
N GLY A 68 2.15 13.35 -10.59
CA GLY A 68 2.19 11.97 -10.13
C GLY A 68 1.21 11.73 -8.99
N THR A 69 1.21 10.50 -8.50
CA THR A 69 0.41 10.05 -7.37
C THR A 69 1.33 9.36 -6.37
N PHE A 70 1.37 9.87 -5.14
CA PHE A 70 1.85 9.09 -4.00
C PHE A 70 0.67 8.30 -3.44
N TYR A 71 0.87 7.04 -3.12
CA TYR A 71 -0.22 6.17 -2.67
C TYR A 71 0.26 5.14 -1.65
N ALA A 72 -0.66 4.70 -0.79
CA ALA A 72 -0.40 3.68 0.21
C ALA A 72 -1.55 2.68 0.30
N TRP A 73 -1.21 1.42 0.61
CA TRP A 73 -2.19 0.34 0.78
C TRP A 73 -1.70 -0.64 1.84
N TYR A 74 -2.63 -1.39 2.40
CA TYR A 74 -2.29 -2.52 3.26
C TYR A 74 -2.16 -3.79 2.41
N ASP A 75 -0.97 -4.38 2.40
CA ASP A 75 -0.75 -5.71 1.84
C ASP A 75 -0.99 -6.74 2.96
N GLU A 76 -2.23 -7.23 3.04
CA GLU A 76 -2.66 -8.25 4.02
C GLU A 76 -1.85 -9.54 3.90
N GLN A 77 -1.45 -9.94 2.69
CA GLN A 77 -0.68 -11.17 2.47
C GLN A 77 0.72 -11.06 3.06
N ALA A 78 1.32 -9.86 2.97
CA ALA A 78 2.63 -9.59 3.54
C ALA A 78 2.58 -9.08 5.00
N GLY A 79 1.41 -8.68 5.50
CA GLY A 79 1.26 -7.97 6.78
C GLY A 79 1.97 -6.62 6.79
N GLN A 80 1.99 -5.91 5.66
CA GLN A 80 2.80 -4.70 5.48
C GLN A 80 1.95 -3.50 5.04
N LEU A 81 2.22 -2.34 5.63
CA LEU A 81 1.86 -1.08 4.99
C LEU A 81 2.84 -0.83 3.85
N ARG A 82 2.33 -0.68 2.63
CA ARG A 82 3.15 -0.32 1.47
C ARG A 82 2.85 1.10 1.02
N CYS A 83 3.89 1.78 0.58
CA CYS A 83 3.82 3.12 0.00
C CYS A 83 4.56 3.12 -1.33
N SER A 84 4.09 3.91 -2.30
CA SER A 84 4.77 4.05 -3.57
C SER A 84 4.45 5.38 -4.25
N LEU A 85 5.32 5.78 -5.16
CA LEU A 85 5.21 6.98 -5.97
C LEU A 85 5.15 6.57 -7.44
N THR A 86 4.19 7.10 -8.19
CA THR A 86 4.08 6.83 -9.63
C THR A 86 3.70 8.06 -10.43
N SER A 87 4.10 8.09 -11.69
CA SER A 87 3.66 9.06 -12.69
C SER A 87 2.22 8.83 -13.14
N ALA A 88 1.67 7.64 -12.90
CA ALA A 88 0.29 7.32 -13.22
C ALA A 88 -0.71 8.13 -12.35
N PRO A 89 -1.88 8.49 -12.91
CA PRO A 89 -2.96 9.04 -12.12
C PRO A 89 -3.56 7.99 -11.16
N ALA A 90 -4.26 8.48 -10.13
CA ALA A 90 -4.85 7.66 -9.08
C ALA A 90 -5.87 6.60 -9.55
N ASP A 91 -6.42 6.71 -10.77
CA ASP A 91 -7.34 5.74 -11.39
C ASP A 91 -6.61 4.70 -12.27
N ARG A 92 -5.28 4.76 -12.37
CA ARG A 92 -4.44 3.83 -13.16
C ARG A 92 -3.21 3.34 -12.41
N LEU A 93 -3.33 3.18 -11.09
CA LEU A 93 -2.26 2.61 -10.27
C LEU A 93 -1.91 1.18 -10.72
N PRO A 94 -0.64 0.72 -10.53
CA PRO A 94 -0.13 -0.54 -11.08
C PRO A 94 -0.60 -1.80 -10.34
N PHE A 95 -1.86 -1.82 -9.90
CA PHE A 95 -2.49 -2.99 -9.29
C PHE A 95 -3.09 -3.90 -10.36
N ARG A 96 -2.89 -5.21 -10.18
CA ARG A 96 -3.53 -6.24 -11.01
C ARG A 96 -4.88 -6.71 -10.46
N ALA A 97 -5.23 -6.25 -9.27
CA ALA A 97 -6.50 -6.51 -8.60
C ALA A 97 -7.35 -5.24 -8.56
N PRO A 98 -8.69 -5.35 -8.51
CA PRO A 98 -9.56 -4.20 -8.31
C PRO A 98 -9.20 -3.46 -7.02
N TYR A 99 -9.10 -2.14 -7.09
CA TYR A 99 -8.88 -1.29 -5.93
C TYR A 99 -9.86 -0.12 -5.94
N ARG A 100 -10.07 0.46 -4.76
CA ARG A 100 -10.82 1.70 -4.60
C ARG A 100 -9.88 2.78 -4.09
N ALA A 101 -9.70 3.83 -4.89
CA ALA A 101 -8.99 5.02 -4.47
C ALA A 101 -9.77 5.72 -3.34
N SER A 102 -9.06 6.05 -2.26
CA SER A 102 -9.56 6.76 -1.09
C SER A 102 -8.68 7.96 -0.82
N THR A 103 -9.29 9.09 -0.44
CA THR A 103 -8.55 10.28 0.01
C THR A 103 -8.31 10.28 1.51
N ASP A 104 -8.91 9.34 2.24
CA ASP A 104 -8.77 9.20 3.68
C ASP A 104 -7.71 8.15 4.01
N ALA A 105 -6.54 8.60 4.49
CA ALA A 105 -5.46 7.69 4.88
C ALA A 105 -5.84 6.81 6.07
N ALA A 106 -6.75 7.29 6.95
CA ALA A 106 -7.16 6.55 8.13
C ALA A 106 -7.84 5.23 7.76
N GLU A 107 -8.50 5.16 6.60
CA GLU A 107 -9.13 3.94 6.11
C GLU A 107 -8.10 2.81 5.89
N VAL A 108 -6.98 3.12 5.23
CA VAL A 108 -5.91 2.13 5.00
C VAL A 108 -5.19 1.80 6.31
N VAL A 109 -4.88 2.82 7.12
CA VAL A 109 -4.13 2.63 8.36
C VAL A 109 -4.95 1.90 9.43
N ALA A 110 -6.29 2.02 9.41
CA ALA A 110 -7.16 1.23 10.27
C ALA A 110 -7.05 -0.27 9.99
N LEU A 111 -6.86 -0.68 8.72
CA LEU A 111 -6.64 -2.10 8.38
C LEU A 111 -5.31 -2.61 8.97
N VAL A 112 -4.25 -1.81 8.83
CA VAL A 112 -2.95 -2.08 9.45
C VAL A 112 -3.10 -2.27 10.95
N ALA A 113 -3.82 -1.38 11.63
CA ALA A 113 -4.02 -1.45 13.08
C ALA A 113 -4.94 -2.59 13.54
N ALA A 114 -5.88 -3.02 12.68
CA ALA A 114 -6.80 -4.10 12.95
C ALA A 114 -6.19 -5.49 12.75
N ASP A 115 -5.10 -5.62 11.97
CA ASP A 115 -4.43 -6.90 11.80
C ASP A 115 -3.66 -7.29 13.08
N SER A 116 -4.20 -8.28 13.77
CA SER A 116 -3.64 -8.87 14.98
C SER A 116 -2.64 -10.00 14.69
N THR A 117 -2.51 -10.42 13.43
CA THR A 117 -1.63 -11.51 12.95
C THR A 117 -0.95 -11.13 11.62
N PRO A 118 -0.19 -10.02 11.55
CA PRO A 118 0.41 -9.55 10.31
C PRO A 118 1.38 -10.59 9.71
N GLY A 119 1.16 -10.93 8.44
CA GLY A 119 2.05 -11.81 7.66
C GLY A 119 1.85 -13.31 7.91
N LEU A 120 0.73 -13.71 8.53
CA LEU A 120 0.37 -15.11 8.76
C LEU A 120 -0.88 -15.46 7.92
N VAL A 121 -0.67 -16.07 6.76
CA VAL A 121 -1.74 -16.84 6.12
C VAL A 121 -1.93 -18.10 6.96
N THR A 122 -3.03 -18.17 7.71
CA THR A 122 -3.40 -19.39 8.42
C THR A 122 -3.64 -20.49 7.40
N TRP A 123 -2.76 -21.51 7.37
CA TRP A 123 -2.85 -22.67 6.47
C TRP A 123 -4.22 -23.39 6.51
N ASN A 124 -5.05 -23.14 7.53
CA ASN A 124 -6.39 -23.68 7.69
C ASN A 124 -7.46 -23.05 6.77
N GLU A 125 -7.17 -21.95 6.07
CA GLU A 125 -8.11 -21.29 5.13
C GLU A 125 -7.81 -21.63 3.65
N LEU A 126 -6.76 -22.42 3.40
CA LEU A 126 -6.46 -22.94 2.08
C LEU A 126 -7.33 -24.18 1.82
N GLY A 127 -8.49 -23.97 1.20
CA GLY A 127 -9.27 -25.07 0.65
C GLY A 127 -8.50 -25.78 -0.47
N THR A 128 -8.38 -27.11 -0.38
CA THR A 128 -7.88 -27.94 -1.49
C THR A 128 -8.80 -27.74 -2.70
N VAL A 129 -8.29 -27.12 -3.77
CA VAL A 129 -9.01 -27.02 -5.03
C VAL A 129 -8.96 -28.39 -5.72
N GLU A 130 -9.90 -29.27 -5.40
CA GLU A 130 -10.17 -30.45 -6.22
C GLU A 130 -10.79 -29.98 -7.54
N ARG A 131 -9.98 -29.99 -8.59
CA ARG A 131 -10.44 -29.66 -9.95
C ARG A 131 -11.39 -30.75 -10.44
N THR A 132 -12.67 -30.61 -10.11
CA THR A 132 -13.76 -31.40 -10.72
C THR A 132 -14.41 -30.61 -11.84
N ALA A 133 -14.79 -31.30 -12.91
CA ALA A 133 -15.43 -30.71 -14.10
C ALA A 133 -16.81 -30.07 -13.84
N ALA A 134 -17.23 -29.96 -12.58
CA ALA A 134 -18.44 -29.29 -12.13
C ALA A 134 -18.19 -27.83 -11.65
N SER A 135 -16.95 -27.34 -11.65
CA SER A 135 -16.57 -26.00 -11.16
C SER A 135 -16.84 -24.82 -12.12
N LEU A 136 -17.76 -24.95 -13.10
CA LEU A 136 -18.06 -23.86 -14.04
C LEU A 136 -19.37 -23.10 -13.73
N ALA A 137 -19.95 -23.25 -12.54
CA ALA A 137 -21.18 -22.55 -12.16
C ALA A 137 -21.20 -22.05 -10.72
N THR A 138 -20.05 -21.67 -10.17
CA THR A 138 -20.01 -20.68 -9.09
C THR A 138 -19.68 -19.37 -9.78
N GLU A 139 -20.59 -18.41 -9.77
CA GLU A 139 -20.25 -17.01 -9.98
C GLU A 139 -19.13 -16.73 -8.96
N GLU A 140 -17.87 -16.75 -9.38
CA GLU A 140 -16.75 -16.33 -8.52
C GLU A 140 -17.05 -14.87 -8.19
N GLU A 141 -17.60 -14.66 -6.99
CA GLU A 141 -17.82 -13.34 -6.44
C GLU A 141 -16.45 -12.68 -6.35
N LEU A 142 -16.15 -11.80 -7.30
CA LEU A 142 -14.87 -11.11 -7.35
C LEU A 142 -14.64 -10.46 -5.98
N PRO A 143 -13.45 -10.66 -5.37
CA PRO A 143 -13.19 -10.07 -4.07
C PRO A 143 -13.43 -8.56 -4.13
N PRO A 144 -13.99 -7.96 -3.06
CA PRO A 144 -14.26 -6.54 -3.05
C PRO A 144 -12.98 -5.74 -3.31
N PRO A 145 -13.05 -4.60 -4.01
CA PRO A 145 -11.88 -3.77 -4.24
C PRO A 145 -11.25 -3.33 -2.91
N PHE A 146 -9.94 -3.54 -2.76
CA PHE A 146 -9.23 -3.13 -1.55
C PHE A 146 -8.99 -1.61 -1.54
N PRO A 147 -8.98 -0.96 -0.36
CA PRO A 147 -8.72 0.47 -0.27
C PRO A 147 -7.26 0.80 -0.59
N VAL A 148 -7.08 1.86 -1.36
CA VAL A 148 -5.78 2.49 -1.60
C VAL A 148 -5.90 3.97 -1.30
N TRP A 149 -5.12 4.45 -0.34
CA TRP A 149 -5.03 5.88 -0.10
C TRP A 149 -4.21 6.52 -1.21
N VAL A 150 -4.72 7.62 -1.79
CA VAL A 150 -4.10 8.33 -2.90
C VAL A 150 -3.92 9.81 -2.59
N ALA A 151 -2.74 10.32 -2.89
CA ALA A 151 -2.36 11.72 -2.77
C ALA A 151 -1.75 12.21 -4.10
N PRO A 152 -2.56 12.84 -4.97
CA PRO A 152 -2.06 13.48 -6.18
C PRO A 152 -1.05 14.60 -5.85
N LEU A 153 0.06 14.65 -6.57
CA LEU A 153 1.16 15.61 -6.36
C LEU A 153 1.02 16.88 -7.21
N ARG A 154 -0.19 17.19 -7.67
CA ARG A 154 -0.49 18.38 -8.47
C ARG A 154 -0.51 19.63 -7.59
#